data_AF-A0A7W0GZ47-F1
#
_entry.id   AF-A0A7W0GZ47-F1
#
_cell.length_a   1.000
_cell.length_b   1.000
_cell.length_c   1.000
_cell.angle_alpha   90.00
_cell.angle_beta   90.00
_cell.angle_gamma   90.00
#
_symmetry.space_group_name_H-M   'P 1'
#
loop_
_entity.id
_entity.type
_entity.pdbx_description
1 polymer ?
#
loop_
_entity_poly.entity_id
_entity_poly.type
_entity_poly.pdbx_seq_one_letter_code
_entity_poly.pdbx_strand_id
1 'polypeptide(L)'
;AGVEPRRPRQSRLDLAARWDGVLHVRAAGLTRLNAVEPLEVFTLFHGQAVTAGQVVASVKVAPHLIAEEVVLEGVRIARQEGPLIEVKPYLALEVAAIAEEAISADGLARFEAGARHKVEALGSRFVGTTVVGDGDADTAEAGGREALIELVRRRGIRVVLVGGVSAGDPIASFFSALEDLGGRVLRRGVPAHPGSMIWLAQLEGATLLGLPQCGMFTMATAADLILPRLLTGEALDAAALAELGHGGILGREMRFRFPAYARDLEAPEG
;
A
#
# COMPACT_ATOMS: atom_id res chain seq x y z
N ALA A 1 6.75 16.82 1.13
CA ALA A 1 8.05 16.72 0.44
C ALA A 1 7.87 15.91 -0.86
N GLY A 2 8.93 15.68 -1.64
CA GLY A 2 8.88 14.79 -2.83
C GLY A 2 8.11 15.30 -4.05
N VAL A 3 7.68 16.56 -4.05
CA VAL A 3 7.06 17.21 -5.21
C VAL A 3 7.88 18.41 -5.68
N GLU A 4 7.86 18.69 -6.96
CA GLU A 4 8.50 19.86 -7.59
C GLU A 4 7.51 20.63 -8.46
N PRO A 5 7.51 21.98 -8.39
CA PRO A 5 6.68 22.79 -9.26
C PRO A 5 7.23 22.78 -10.69
N ARG A 6 6.34 22.64 -11.67
CA ARG A 6 6.63 22.89 -13.09
C ARG A 6 6.47 24.37 -13.40
N ARG A 7 6.92 24.80 -14.58
CA ARG A 7 6.67 26.16 -15.06
C ARG A 7 5.15 26.40 -15.18
N PRO A 8 4.61 27.51 -14.64
CA PRO A 8 3.20 27.85 -14.80
C PRO A 8 2.77 27.89 -16.28
N ARG A 9 1.58 27.36 -16.57
CA ARG A 9 0.94 27.41 -17.90
C ARG A 9 -0.55 27.68 -17.74
N GLN A 10 -1.09 28.67 -18.46
CA GLN A 10 -2.53 28.99 -18.48
C GLN A 10 -3.14 29.13 -17.06
N SER A 11 -2.53 29.95 -16.22
CA SER A 11 -2.94 30.19 -14.81
C SER A 11 -2.90 28.97 -13.89
N ARG A 12 -2.25 27.88 -14.32
CA ARG A 12 -2.07 26.64 -13.56
C ARG A 12 -0.61 26.38 -13.25
N LEU A 13 -0.33 25.98 -12.02
CA LEU A 13 0.96 25.47 -11.56
C LEU A 13 0.82 23.96 -11.29
N ASP A 14 1.51 23.15 -12.09
CA ASP A 14 1.55 21.70 -11.89
C ASP A 14 2.66 21.33 -10.90
N LEU A 15 2.36 20.37 -10.03
CA LEU A 15 3.32 19.73 -9.13
C LEU A 15 3.60 18.32 -9.65
N ALA A 16 4.86 18.02 -9.92
CA ALA A 16 5.31 16.71 -10.35
C ALA A 16 6.01 15.95 -9.22
N ALA A 17 5.90 14.63 -9.21
CA ALA A 17 6.66 13.77 -8.31
C ALA A 17 8.17 13.88 -8.63
N ARG A 18 9.01 13.97 -7.60
CA ARG A 18 10.47 14.01 -7.78
C ARG A 18 11.10 12.63 -7.96
N TRP A 19 10.41 11.58 -7.51
CA TRP A 19 10.89 10.21 -7.49
C TRP A 19 9.70 9.24 -7.57
N ASP A 20 10.01 7.99 -7.85
CA ASP A 20 9.05 6.90 -7.76
C ASP A 20 8.65 6.69 -6.30
N GLY A 21 7.36 6.49 -6.04
CA GLY A 21 6.87 6.38 -4.68
C GLY A 21 5.35 6.39 -4.58
N VAL A 22 4.85 6.77 -3.41
CA VAL A 22 3.41 6.87 -3.13
C VAL A 22 3.00 8.30 -2.82
N LEU A 23 1.91 8.75 -3.43
CA LEU A 23 1.29 10.04 -3.18
C LEU A 23 0.47 10.02 -1.88
N HIS A 24 0.79 10.91 -0.97
CA HIS A 24 0.02 11.21 0.23
C HIS A 24 -0.71 12.54 0.06
N VAL A 25 -2.02 12.52 0.30
CA VAL A 25 -2.88 13.70 0.23
C VAL A 25 -3.62 13.81 1.54
N ARG A 26 -3.51 14.95 2.23
CA ARG A 26 -4.32 15.26 3.41
C ARG A 26 -5.69 15.74 2.95
N ALA A 27 -6.58 14.79 2.67
CA ALA A 27 -7.88 15.05 2.04
C ALA A 27 -8.69 16.13 2.79
N ALA A 28 -8.79 16.06 4.12
CA ALA A 28 -9.50 17.05 4.91
C ALA A 28 -8.91 18.47 4.74
N GLY A 29 -7.58 18.60 4.77
CA GLY A 29 -6.91 19.87 4.55
C GLY A 29 -7.05 20.40 3.13
N LEU A 30 -7.01 19.51 2.14
CA LEU A 30 -7.28 19.83 0.74
C LEU A 30 -8.72 20.33 0.55
N THR A 31 -9.71 19.67 1.18
CA THR A 31 -11.12 20.11 1.14
C THR A 31 -11.29 21.49 1.76
N ARG A 32 -10.69 21.76 2.91
CA ARG A 32 -10.77 23.10 3.52
C ARG A 32 -10.10 24.18 2.67
N LEU A 33 -8.97 23.86 2.02
CA LEU A 33 -8.31 24.79 1.11
C LEU A 33 -9.21 25.10 -0.09
N ASN A 34 -9.81 24.08 -0.72
CA ASN A 34 -10.71 24.24 -1.85
C ASN A 34 -12.06 24.89 -1.49
N ALA A 35 -12.41 24.97 -0.20
CA ALA A 35 -13.57 25.73 0.25
C ALA A 35 -13.32 27.26 0.24
N VAL A 36 -12.06 27.70 0.07
CA VAL A 36 -11.72 29.11 -0.09
C VAL A 36 -11.87 29.49 -1.56
N GLU A 37 -12.99 30.13 -1.90
CA GLU A 37 -13.20 30.61 -3.26
C GLU A 37 -12.24 31.77 -3.61
N PRO A 38 -11.69 31.83 -4.85
CA PRO A 38 -11.85 30.90 -5.96
C PRO A 38 -10.57 30.06 -6.18
N LEU A 39 -9.94 29.59 -5.09
CA LEU A 39 -8.76 28.72 -5.16
C LEU A 39 -9.18 27.32 -5.64
N GLU A 40 -8.35 26.72 -6.48
CA GLU A 40 -8.56 25.35 -6.96
C GLU A 40 -7.27 24.54 -6.85
N VAL A 41 -7.30 23.48 -6.07
CA VAL A 41 -6.23 22.49 -5.94
C VAL A 41 -6.81 21.10 -6.16
N PHE A 42 -6.26 20.37 -7.12
CA PHE A 42 -6.70 19.01 -7.42
C PHE A 42 -5.49 18.09 -7.52
N THR A 43 -5.70 16.84 -7.14
CA THR A 43 -4.64 15.83 -6.96
C THR A 43 -5.05 14.51 -7.59
N LEU A 44 -4.07 13.63 -7.83
CA LEU A 44 -4.35 12.20 -7.94
C LEU A 44 -4.82 11.64 -6.58
N PHE A 45 -5.15 10.35 -6.52
CA PHE A 45 -5.69 9.75 -5.31
C PHE A 45 -4.63 9.63 -4.20
N HIS A 46 -5.08 9.78 -2.95
CA HIS A 46 -4.28 9.36 -1.80
C HIS A 46 -3.93 7.87 -1.90
N GLY A 47 -2.68 7.52 -1.58
CA GLY A 47 -2.18 6.14 -1.60
C GLY A 47 -1.84 5.64 -3.00
N GLN A 48 -1.93 6.48 -4.03
CA GLN A 48 -1.63 6.09 -5.41
C GLN A 48 -0.11 6.01 -5.64
N ALA A 49 0.33 4.94 -6.30
CA ALA A 49 1.69 4.81 -6.79
C ALA A 49 1.95 5.77 -7.95
N VAL A 50 3.07 6.49 -7.89
CA VAL A 50 3.46 7.51 -8.86
C VAL A 50 4.90 7.32 -9.31
N THR A 51 5.22 7.78 -10.52
CA THR A 51 6.58 7.75 -11.07
C THR A 51 7.20 9.14 -11.10
N ALA A 52 8.53 9.20 -11.06
CA ALA A 52 9.29 10.44 -11.18
C ALA A 52 8.84 11.23 -12.43
N GLY A 53 8.59 12.53 -12.23
CA GLY A 53 8.14 13.46 -13.25
C GLY A 53 6.63 13.46 -13.52
N GLN A 54 5.86 12.49 -13.02
CA GLN A 54 4.40 12.44 -13.16
C GLN A 54 3.75 13.64 -12.44
N VAL A 55 2.81 14.31 -13.10
CA VAL A 55 2.01 15.37 -12.45
C VAL A 55 1.06 14.71 -11.45
N VAL A 56 1.19 15.08 -10.18
CA VAL A 56 0.43 14.50 -9.05
C VAL A 56 -0.60 15.47 -8.48
N ALA A 57 -0.42 16.76 -8.73
CA ALA A 57 -1.35 17.80 -8.33
C ALA A 57 -1.20 19.03 -9.20
N SER A 58 -2.22 19.87 -9.20
CA SER A 58 -2.17 21.20 -9.82
C SER A 58 -2.88 22.22 -8.94
N VAL A 59 -2.39 23.45 -8.99
CA VAL A 59 -2.93 24.60 -8.28
C VAL A 59 -3.28 25.67 -9.29
N LYS A 60 -4.47 26.25 -9.20
CA LYS A 60 -4.88 27.43 -9.99
C LYS A 60 -5.89 28.26 -9.21
N VAL A 61 -6.28 29.38 -9.83
CA VAL A 61 -7.42 30.20 -9.43
C VAL A 61 -8.44 30.16 -10.56
N ALA A 62 -9.73 30.24 -10.25
CA ALA A 62 -10.77 30.21 -11.28
C ALA A 62 -10.75 31.48 -12.18
N PRO A 63 -10.72 32.72 -11.64
CA PRO A 63 -10.63 33.93 -12.45
C PRO A 63 -9.17 34.33 -12.76
N HIS A 64 -8.98 35.24 -13.71
CA HIS A 64 -7.64 35.71 -14.12
C HIS A 64 -6.91 36.54 -13.06
N LEU A 65 -7.64 37.16 -12.14
CA LEU A 65 -7.11 38.00 -11.08
C LEU A 65 -7.93 37.77 -9.81
N ILE A 66 -7.26 37.68 -8.66
CA ILE A 66 -7.89 37.55 -7.35
C ILE A 66 -7.19 38.47 -6.34
N ALA A 67 -7.88 38.75 -5.24
CA ALA A 67 -7.32 39.48 -4.11
C ALA A 67 -6.20 38.66 -3.45
N GLU A 68 -5.10 39.33 -3.06
CA GLU A 68 -3.93 38.68 -2.47
C GLU A 68 -4.29 37.97 -1.15
N GLU A 69 -5.21 38.55 -0.39
CA GLU A 69 -5.69 38.04 0.90
C GLU A 69 -6.27 36.63 0.77
N VAL A 70 -6.90 36.33 -0.38
CA VAL A 70 -7.46 35.00 -0.67
C VAL A 70 -6.34 33.97 -0.85
N VAL A 71 -5.26 34.32 -1.54
CA VAL A 71 -4.07 33.46 -1.67
C VAL A 71 -3.42 33.23 -0.30
N LEU A 72 -3.27 34.30 0.48
CA LEU A 72 -2.66 34.23 1.81
C LEU A 72 -3.47 33.33 2.76
N GLU A 73 -4.79 33.36 2.66
CA GLU A 73 -5.67 32.46 3.42
C GLU A 73 -5.46 30.99 3.03
N GLY A 74 -5.40 30.68 1.72
CA GLY A 74 -5.06 29.34 1.24
C GLY A 74 -3.69 28.86 1.72
N VAL A 75 -2.69 29.74 1.70
CA VAL A 75 -1.33 29.47 2.23
C VAL A 75 -1.37 29.19 3.73
N ARG A 76 -2.17 29.93 4.49
CA ARG A 76 -2.35 29.72 5.93
C ARG A 76 -2.92 28.34 6.21
N ILE A 77 -3.99 27.94 5.53
CA ILE A 77 -4.59 26.60 5.66
C ILE A 77 -3.56 25.51 5.33
N ALA A 78 -2.84 25.66 4.23
CA ALA A 78 -1.82 24.69 3.80
C ALA A 78 -0.66 24.55 4.80
N ARG A 79 -0.35 25.59 5.59
CA ARG A 79 0.72 25.56 6.60
C ARG A 79 0.31 24.95 7.93
N GLN A 80 -0.96 25.08 8.32
CA GLN A 80 -1.44 24.64 9.64
C GLN A 80 -1.37 23.13 9.84
N GLU A 81 -1.61 22.36 8.79
CA GLU A 81 -1.68 20.91 8.87
C GLU A 81 -0.48 20.23 8.23
N GLY A 82 0.68 20.89 8.10
CA GLY A 82 1.85 20.37 7.39
C GLY A 82 1.59 20.14 5.89
N PRO A 83 2.45 19.39 5.16
CA PRO A 83 2.30 19.26 3.71
C PRO A 83 0.96 18.59 3.34
N LEU A 84 0.10 19.31 2.61
CA LEU A 84 -1.15 18.76 2.09
C LEU A 84 -0.91 17.67 1.03
N ILE A 85 0.20 17.79 0.30
CA ILE A 85 0.59 16.91 -0.80
C ILE A 85 2.06 16.52 -0.58
N GLU A 86 2.32 15.22 -0.62
CA GLU A 86 3.66 14.66 -0.46
C GLU A 86 3.83 13.38 -1.28
N VAL A 87 5.01 13.15 -1.82
CA VAL A 87 5.37 11.84 -2.39
C VAL A 87 6.45 11.22 -1.53
N LYS A 88 6.17 10.06 -0.93
CA LYS A 88 7.17 9.29 -0.17
C LYS A 88 7.89 8.32 -1.11
N PRO A 89 9.24 8.32 -1.15
CA PRO A 89 9.98 7.41 -2.02
C PRO A 89 9.85 5.97 -1.54
N TYR A 90 10.00 5.02 -2.46
CA TYR A 90 10.21 3.63 -2.06
C TYR A 90 11.56 3.47 -1.36
N LEU A 91 11.57 2.62 -0.33
CA LEU A 91 12.74 2.23 0.42
C LEU A 91 13.29 0.92 -0.14
N ALA A 92 14.61 0.75 -0.11
CA ALA A 92 15.25 -0.52 -0.44
C ALA A 92 15.15 -1.50 0.74
N LEU A 93 13.96 -2.09 0.94
CA LEU A 93 13.70 -3.04 2.02
C LEU A 93 13.98 -4.47 1.58
N GLU A 94 14.28 -5.33 2.55
CA GLU A 94 14.16 -6.77 2.36
C GLU A 94 12.73 -7.21 2.71
N VAL A 95 12.14 -7.99 1.80
CA VAL A 95 10.81 -8.57 1.96
C VAL A 95 10.94 -10.08 1.89
N ALA A 96 10.48 -10.77 2.94
CA ALA A 96 10.40 -12.22 2.98
C ALA A 96 8.95 -12.67 2.82
N ALA A 97 8.76 -13.95 2.53
CA ALA A 97 7.43 -14.55 2.57
C ALA A 97 7.38 -15.78 3.49
N ILE A 98 6.18 -16.04 3.98
CA ILE A 98 5.80 -17.30 4.61
C ILE A 98 4.65 -17.87 3.78
N ALA A 99 4.74 -19.16 3.46
CA ALA A 99 3.75 -19.87 2.67
C ALA A 99 3.28 -21.09 3.47
N GLU A 100 1.98 -21.19 3.73
CA GLU A 100 1.41 -22.37 4.41
C GLU A 100 1.34 -23.56 3.43
N GLU A 101 1.63 -24.76 3.91
CA GLU A 101 1.80 -26.03 3.15
C GLU A 101 0.78 -26.34 2.06
N ALA A 102 -0.47 -25.87 2.18
CA ALA A 102 -1.57 -26.22 1.27
C ALA A 102 -1.37 -25.73 -0.20
N ILE A 103 -0.17 -25.30 -0.55
CA ILE A 103 0.22 -24.77 -1.85
C ILE A 103 1.01 -25.85 -2.59
N SER A 104 0.54 -26.24 -3.78
CA SER A 104 1.30 -27.12 -4.67
C SER A 104 2.65 -26.51 -5.03
N ALA A 105 3.64 -27.34 -5.43
CA ALA A 105 4.94 -26.83 -5.88
C ALA A 105 4.82 -25.77 -7.01
N ASP A 106 3.87 -25.95 -7.94
CA ASP A 106 3.54 -24.94 -8.97
C ASP A 106 2.97 -23.65 -8.35
N GLY A 107 2.06 -23.79 -7.39
CA GLY A 107 1.49 -22.65 -6.67
C GLY A 107 2.54 -21.86 -5.89
N LEU A 108 3.51 -22.55 -5.28
CA LEU A 108 4.60 -21.92 -4.55
C LEU A 108 5.52 -21.18 -5.51
N ALA A 109 5.94 -21.81 -6.60
CA ALA A 109 6.77 -21.18 -7.64
C ALA A 109 6.10 -19.91 -8.21
N ARG A 110 4.79 -19.96 -8.46
CA ARG A 110 4.00 -18.81 -8.94
C ARG A 110 3.92 -17.69 -7.89
N PHE A 111 3.72 -18.05 -6.63
CA PHE A 111 3.72 -17.09 -5.53
C PHE A 111 5.07 -16.40 -5.40
N GLU A 112 6.17 -17.15 -5.42
CA GLU A 112 7.52 -16.61 -5.34
C GLU A 112 7.84 -15.69 -6.52
N ALA A 113 7.51 -16.12 -7.74
CA ALA A 113 7.73 -15.32 -8.94
C ALA A 113 6.94 -14.00 -8.89
N GLY A 114 5.67 -14.08 -8.48
CA GLY A 114 4.81 -12.91 -8.35
C GLY A 114 5.25 -11.96 -7.23
N ALA A 115 5.54 -12.49 -6.04
CA ALA A 115 6.05 -11.72 -4.91
C ALA A 115 7.37 -11.03 -5.26
N ARG A 116 8.31 -11.77 -5.87
CA ARG A 116 9.57 -11.23 -6.37
C ARG A 116 9.34 -10.09 -7.34
N HIS A 117 8.52 -10.30 -8.36
CA HIS A 117 8.25 -9.30 -9.37
C HIS A 117 7.68 -8.00 -8.76
N LYS A 118 6.65 -8.11 -7.91
CA LYS A 118 6.01 -6.93 -7.28
C LYS A 118 6.97 -6.17 -6.36
N VAL A 119 7.75 -6.88 -5.54
CA VAL A 119 8.71 -6.30 -4.59
C VAL A 119 9.86 -5.61 -5.32
N GLU A 120 10.46 -6.30 -6.29
CA GLU A 120 11.63 -5.80 -7.03
C GLU A 120 11.26 -4.65 -7.97
N ALA A 121 10.06 -4.66 -8.57
CA ALA A 121 9.54 -3.55 -9.36
C ALA A 121 9.32 -2.26 -8.54
N LEU A 122 9.28 -2.36 -7.21
CA LEU A 122 9.14 -1.23 -6.28
C LEU A 122 10.47 -0.87 -5.61
N GLY A 123 11.60 -1.39 -6.09
CA GLY A 123 12.94 -1.04 -5.60
C GLY A 123 13.36 -1.73 -4.29
N SER A 124 12.62 -2.75 -3.85
CA SER A 124 12.96 -3.60 -2.70
C SER A 124 13.54 -4.96 -3.14
N ARG A 125 14.06 -5.75 -2.21
CA ARG A 125 14.64 -7.09 -2.47
C ARG A 125 13.76 -8.19 -1.89
N PHE A 126 13.34 -9.15 -2.72
CA PHE A 126 12.65 -10.34 -2.24
C PHE A 126 13.66 -11.42 -1.83
N VAL A 127 13.66 -11.81 -0.54
CA VAL A 127 14.69 -12.69 0.06
C VAL A 127 14.29 -14.16 0.13
N GLY A 128 13.13 -14.52 -0.42
CA GLY A 128 12.64 -15.90 -0.51
C GLY A 128 11.48 -16.20 0.43
N THR A 129 11.04 -17.45 0.38
CA THR A 129 9.86 -17.94 1.10
C THR A 129 10.24 -19.04 2.08
N THR A 130 9.73 -18.94 3.30
CA THR A 130 9.73 -20.03 4.27
C THR A 130 8.40 -20.77 4.16
N VAL A 131 8.44 -22.04 3.77
CA VAL A 131 7.25 -22.88 3.78
C VAL A 131 7.01 -23.40 5.19
N VAL A 132 5.80 -23.23 5.69
CA VAL A 132 5.35 -23.72 6.99
C VAL A 132 4.25 -24.74 6.78
N GLY A 133 4.64 -26.02 6.87
CA GLY A 133 3.74 -27.14 7.12
C GLY A 133 4.04 -28.41 6.32
N ASP A 134 3.98 -29.52 7.07
CA ASP A 134 3.46 -30.88 6.82
C ASP A 134 3.06 -31.45 8.19
N GLY A 135 1.79 -31.24 8.60
CA GLY A 135 1.31 -31.73 9.90
C GLY A 135 -0.08 -31.26 10.37
N ASP A 136 -0.41 -31.60 11.61
CA ASP A 136 -1.60 -31.13 12.31
C ASP A 136 -1.52 -29.63 12.69
N ALA A 137 -2.61 -29.11 13.27
CA ALA A 137 -2.71 -27.69 13.64
C ALA A 137 -1.58 -27.22 14.56
N ASP A 138 -1.13 -28.07 15.50
CA ASP A 138 -0.06 -27.79 16.44
C ASP A 138 1.31 -27.69 15.73
N THR A 139 1.54 -28.58 14.75
CA THR A 139 2.75 -28.57 13.92
C THR A 139 2.81 -27.31 13.05
N ALA A 140 1.70 -26.94 12.41
CA ALA A 140 1.60 -25.73 11.60
C ALA A 140 1.82 -24.45 12.43
N GLU A 141 1.25 -24.40 13.64
CA GLU A 141 1.47 -23.29 14.57
C GLU A 141 2.94 -23.17 14.99
N ALA A 142 3.57 -24.28 15.35
CA ALA A 142 4.98 -24.31 15.71
C ALA A 142 5.89 -23.84 14.56
N GLY A 143 5.63 -24.30 13.33
CA GLY A 143 6.35 -23.88 12.13
C GLY A 143 6.17 -22.39 11.83
N GLY A 144 4.92 -21.88 11.92
CA GLY A 144 4.61 -20.46 11.78
C GLY A 144 5.37 -19.61 12.80
N ARG A 145 5.42 -20.05 14.06
CA ARG A 145 6.14 -19.39 15.14
C ARG A 145 7.64 -19.33 14.88
N GLU A 146 8.24 -20.45 14.46
CA GLU A 146 9.67 -20.51 14.13
C GLU A 146 10.02 -19.61 12.94
N ALA A 147 9.22 -19.64 11.88
CA ALA A 147 9.41 -18.77 10.72
C ALA A 147 9.35 -17.28 11.09
N LEU A 148 8.39 -16.90 11.94
CA LEU A 148 8.26 -15.52 12.42
C LEU A 148 9.46 -15.10 13.28
N ILE A 149 9.93 -15.95 14.18
CA ILE A 149 11.14 -15.68 14.97
C ILE A 149 12.35 -15.50 14.05
N GLU A 150 12.54 -16.38 13.09
CA GLU A 150 13.67 -16.31 12.16
C GLU A 150 13.63 -15.01 11.34
N LEU A 151 12.53 -14.74 10.65
CA LEU A 151 12.43 -13.61 9.75
C LEU A 151 12.41 -12.26 10.50
N VAL A 152 11.60 -12.13 11.54
CA VAL A 152 11.39 -10.85 12.22
C VAL A 152 12.48 -10.57 13.26
N ARG A 153 12.73 -11.51 14.19
CA ARG A 153 13.65 -11.26 15.32
C ARG A 153 15.11 -11.42 14.94
N ARG A 154 15.45 -12.47 14.19
CA ARG A 154 16.86 -12.78 13.87
C ARG A 154 17.36 -12.02 12.65
N ARG A 155 16.54 -11.95 11.59
CA ARG A 155 16.93 -11.27 10.34
C ARG A 155 16.47 -9.81 10.26
N GLY A 156 15.55 -9.36 11.13
CA GLY A 156 15.09 -7.97 11.16
C GLY A 156 14.21 -7.58 9.98
N ILE A 157 13.56 -8.55 9.31
CA ILE A 157 12.69 -8.29 8.16
C ILE A 157 11.50 -7.44 8.59
N ARG A 158 11.28 -6.32 7.90
CA ARG A 158 10.25 -5.32 8.26
C ARG A 158 8.92 -5.50 7.54
N VAL A 159 8.92 -6.23 6.42
CA VAL A 159 7.71 -6.57 5.66
C VAL A 159 7.74 -8.06 5.35
N VAL A 160 6.70 -8.78 5.78
CA VAL A 160 6.54 -10.22 5.51
C VAL A 160 5.24 -10.44 4.76
N LEU A 161 5.31 -11.15 3.65
CA LEU A 161 4.13 -11.59 2.89
C LEU A 161 3.70 -12.95 3.43
N VAL A 162 2.41 -13.13 3.73
CA VAL A 162 1.90 -14.41 4.25
C VAL A 162 0.89 -14.97 3.26
N GLY A 163 1.27 -16.04 2.56
CA GLY A 163 0.43 -16.71 1.58
C GLY A 163 -0.31 -17.92 2.17
N GLY A 164 -1.56 -18.11 1.74
CA GLY A 164 -2.38 -19.28 2.12
C GLY A 164 -3.30 -19.03 3.32
N VAL A 165 -3.09 -17.94 4.05
CA VAL A 165 -3.90 -17.58 5.23
C VAL A 165 -4.92 -16.52 4.85
N SER A 166 -6.21 -16.88 4.87
CA SER A 166 -7.31 -15.97 4.55
C SER A 166 -7.83 -15.22 5.78
N ALA A 167 -8.24 -13.96 5.62
CA ALA A 167 -8.96 -13.24 6.67
C ALA A 167 -10.31 -13.89 7.06
N GLY A 168 -10.82 -14.78 6.20
CA GLY A 168 -12.08 -15.50 6.41
C GLY A 168 -11.94 -16.72 7.31
N ASP A 169 -10.72 -17.14 7.60
CA ASP A 169 -10.42 -18.21 8.56
C ASP A 169 -9.79 -17.60 9.82
N PRO A 170 -10.60 -17.15 10.80
CA PRO A 170 -10.08 -16.52 12.01
C PRO A 170 -9.35 -17.51 12.93
N ILE A 171 -9.47 -18.82 12.70
CA ILE A 171 -8.88 -19.88 13.53
C ILE A 171 -7.65 -20.53 12.88
N ALA A 172 -7.16 -19.98 11.77
CA ALA A 172 -5.94 -20.46 11.13
C ALA A 172 -4.76 -20.43 12.11
N SER A 173 -3.99 -21.53 12.20
CA SER A 173 -2.88 -21.72 13.13
C SER A 173 -1.83 -20.59 13.08
N PHE A 174 -1.68 -19.95 11.92
CA PHE A 174 -0.78 -18.81 11.77
C PHE A 174 -1.14 -17.63 12.70
N PHE A 175 -2.43 -17.38 12.94
CA PHE A 175 -2.85 -16.31 13.84
C PHE A 175 -2.50 -16.64 15.30
N SER A 176 -2.67 -17.89 15.74
CA SER A 176 -2.22 -18.33 17.06
C SER A 176 -0.71 -18.15 17.22
N ALA A 177 0.08 -18.61 16.23
CA ALA A 177 1.53 -18.46 16.23
C ALA A 177 1.99 -16.99 16.31
N LEU A 178 1.26 -16.09 15.64
CA LEU A 178 1.50 -14.65 15.69
C LEU A 178 1.18 -14.07 17.08
N GLU A 179 0.01 -14.40 17.63
CA GLU A 179 -0.47 -13.89 18.93
C GLU A 179 0.42 -14.36 20.08
N ASP A 180 0.90 -15.61 20.04
CA ASP A 180 1.86 -16.19 20.99
C ASP A 180 3.20 -15.43 21.04
N LEU A 181 3.59 -14.83 19.92
CA LEU A 181 4.79 -14.00 19.84
C LEU A 181 4.55 -12.55 20.28
N GLY A 182 3.34 -12.21 20.74
CA GLY A 182 2.92 -10.85 21.08
C GLY A 182 2.55 -10.01 19.85
N GLY A 183 2.34 -10.66 18.70
CA GLY A 183 1.84 -10.01 17.50
C GLY A 183 0.36 -9.63 17.62
N ARG A 184 -0.08 -8.72 16.76
CA ARG A 184 -1.48 -8.28 16.71
C ARG A 184 -1.97 -8.18 15.29
N VAL A 185 -3.15 -8.71 15.03
CA VAL A 185 -3.86 -8.46 13.77
C VAL A 185 -4.44 -7.04 13.82
N LEU A 186 -3.98 -6.17 12.93
CA LEU A 186 -4.44 -4.79 12.81
C LEU A 186 -5.81 -4.73 12.14
N ARG A 187 -6.01 -5.54 11.10
CA ARG A 187 -7.27 -5.62 10.38
C ARG A 187 -7.40 -6.96 9.67
N ARG A 188 -8.57 -7.59 9.76
CA ARG A 188 -8.99 -8.70 8.93
C ARG A 188 -9.91 -8.18 7.83
N GLY A 189 -9.54 -8.43 6.58
CA GLY A 189 -10.27 -7.95 5.42
C GLY A 189 -10.05 -6.45 5.14
N VAL A 190 -10.16 -6.09 3.87
CA VAL A 190 -10.08 -4.69 3.42
C VAL A 190 -11.29 -4.35 2.57
N PRO A 191 -11.82 -3.11 2.65
CA PRO A 191 -12.98 -2.67 1.87
C PRO A 191 -12.58 -2.36 0.42
N ALA A 192 -11.93 -3.31 -0.26
CA ALA A 192 -11.58 -3.21 -1.67
C ALA A 192 -11.65 -4.60 -2.32
N HIS A 193 -12.08 -4.63 -3.57
CA HIS A 193 -12.30 -5.85 -4.34
C HIS A 193 -11.75 -5.67 -5.75
N PRO A 194 -10.93 -6.59 -6.28
CA PRO A 194 -10.49 -7.87 -5.68
C PRO A 194 -9.53 -7.71 -4.49
N GLY A 195 -9.44 -8.75 -3.65
CA GLY A 195 -8.54 -8.78 -2.48
C GLY A 195 -9.19 -8.42 -1.15
N SER A 196 -10.51 -8.54 -1.02
CA SER A 196 -11.26 -8.20 0.20
C SER A 196 -10.88 -9.04 1.42
N MET A 197 -10.32 -10.24 1.21
CA MET A 197 -9.90 -11.17 2.26
C MET A 197 -8.43 -11.01 2.69
N ILE A 198 -7.75 -9.95 2.22
CA ILE A 198 -6.42 -9.57 2.70
C ILE A 198 -6.49 -9.11 4.14
N TRP A 199 -5.46 -9.39 4.93
CA TRP A 199 -5.33 -8.90 6.30
C TRP A 199 -3.97 -8.26 6.54
N LEU A 200 -3.88 -7.47 7.60
CA LEU A 200 -2.66 -6.81 8.03
C LEU A 200 -2.43 -7.09 9.50
N ALA A 201 -1.21 -7.44 9.85
CA ALA A 201 -0.80 -7.65 11.23
C ALA A 201 0.57 -7.01 11.52
N GLN A 202 0.91 -6.95 12.79
CA GLN A 202 2.18 -6.41 13.25
C GLN A 202 2.81 -7.34 14.27
N LEU A 203 4.13 -7.53 14.15
CA LEU A 203 4.96 -8.21 15.13
C LEU A 203 6.26 -7.40 15.30
N GLU A 204 6.50 -6.87 16.50
CA GLU A 204 7.76 -6.17 16.83
C GLU A 204 8.20 -5.10 15.82
N GLY A 205 7.24 -4.36 15.27
CA GLY A 205 7.48 -3.31 14.27
C GLY A 205 7.64 -3.81 12.83
N ALA A 206 7.64 -5.12 12.58
CA ALA A 206 7.43 -5.69 11.26
C ALA A 206 5.94 -5.73 10.91
N THR A 207 5.62 -5.50 9.65
CA THR A 207 4.26 -5.57 9.12
C THR A 207 4.08 -6.84 8.30
N LEU A 208 3.04 -7.60 8.60
CA LEU A 208 2.68 -8.82 7.90
C LEU A 208 1.48 -8.52 7.00
N LEU A 209 1.61 -8.79 5.70
CA LEU A 209 0.55 -8.65 4.72
C LEU A 209 0.06 -10.05 4.32
N GLY A 210 -1.14 -10.38 4.77
CA GLY A 210 -1.78 -11.67 4.54
C GLY A 210 -2.57 -11.74 3.24
N LEU A 211 -2.39 -12.84 2.51
CA LEU A 211 -2.91 -13.04 1.18
C LEU A 211 -3.66 -14.40 1.14
N PRO A 212 -4.99 -14.40 0.97
CA PRO A 212 -5.82 -15.62 1.00
C PRO A 212 -5.38 -16.71 0.03
N GLN A 213 -4.86 -16.34 -1.15
CA GLN A 213 -4.43 -17.30 -2.16
C GLN A 213 -3.10 -16.89 -2.77
N CYS A 214 -2.24 -17.88 -2.97
CA CYS A 214 -0.91 -17.71 -3.55
C CYS A 214 -0.93 -17.22 -5.00
N GLY A 215 -2.03 -17.48 -5.72
CA GLY A 215 -2.30 -16.94 -7.06
C GLY A 215 -2.66 -15.44 -7.10
N MET A 216 -2.91 -14.78 -5.96
CA MET A 216 -3.26 -13.34 -5.99
C MET A 216 -2.12 -12.43 -6.44
N PHE A 217 -0.90 -12.95 -6.60
CA PHE A 217 0.19 -12.17 -7.20
C PHE A 217 0.12 -12.07 -8.73
N THR A 218 -0.71 -12.86 -9.41
CA THR A 218 -0.86 -12.79 -10.88
C THR A 218 -1.99 -11.86 -11.31
N MET A 219 -2.73 -11.28 -10.37
CA MET A 219 -3.81 -10.32 -10.62
C MET A 219 -3.52 -9.01 -9.89
N ALA A 220 -4.16 -7.93 -10.32
CA ALA A 220 -4.21 -6.73 -9.49
C ALA A 220 -5.33 -6.84 -8.47
N THR A 221 -4.98 -6.57 -7.22
CA THR A 221 -5.86 -6.69 -6.06
C THR A 221 -5.58 -5.53 -5.11
N ALA A 222 -6.29 -5.46 -3.99
CA ALA A 222 -5.98 -4.51 -2.94
C ALA A 222 -4.54 -4.63 -2.41
N ALA A 223 -3.86 -5.78 -2.57
CA ALA A 223 -2.44 -5.91 -2.24
C ALA A 223 -1.57 -4.92 -3.03
N ASP A 224 -1.94 -4.60 -4.27
CA ASP A 224 -1.23 -3.69 -5.16
C ASP A 224 -1.47 -2.21 -4.82
N LEU A 225 -2.39 -1.91 -3.89
CA LEU A 225 -2.53 -0.60 -3.25
C LEU A 225 -1.83 -0.55 -1.88
N ILE A 226 -1.72 -1.69 -1.20
CA ILE A 226 -1.17 -1.78 0.17
C ILE A 226 0.34 -1.97 0.15
N LEU A 227 0.87 -2.89 -0.66
CA LEU A 227 2.30 -3.19 -0.73
C LEU A 227 3.15 -1.95 -1.09
N PRO A 228 2.80 -1.12 -2.08
CA PRO A 228 3.56 0.10 -2.37
C PRO A 228 3.69 1.01 -1.15
N ARG A 229 2.60 1.17 -0.39
CA ARG A 229 2.58 1.98 0.84
C ARG A 229 3.52 1.43 1.90
N LEU A 230 3.47 0.12 2.15
CA LEU A 230 4.39 -0.56 3.07
C LEU A 230 5.86 -0.35 2.68
N LEU A 231 6.18 -0.39 1.39
CA LEU A 231 7.54 -0.21 0.89
C LEU A 231 8.03 1.25 0.92
N THR A 232 7.18 2.23 1.28
CA THR A 232 7.62 3.59 1.66
C THR A 232 7.95 3.72 3.16
N GLY A 233 7.82 2.62 3.92
CA GLY A 233 7.94 2.63 5.38
C GLY A 233 6.70 3.17 6.09
N GLU A 234 5.55 3.23 5.42
CA GLU A 234 4.30 3.68 6.04
C GLU A 234 3.82 2.68 7.09
N ALA A 235 3.55 3.18 8.30
CA ALA A 235 2.89 2.41 9.35
C ALA A 235 1.37 2.41 9.10
N LEU A 236 0.90 1.46 8.29
CA LEU A 236 -0.53 1.30 8.03
C LEU A 236 -1.25 0.73 9.26
N ASP A 237 -2.41 1.28 9.55
CA ASP A 237 -3.30 0.82 10.59
C ASP A 237 -4.69 0.45 10.03
N ALA A 238 -5.61 0.07 10.92
CA ALA A 238 -6.96 -0.30 10.53
C ALA A 238 -7.72 0.83 9.83
N ALA A 239 -7.46 2.09 10.18
CA ALA A 239 -8.12 3.26 9.60
C ALA A 239 -7.59 3.54 8.19
N ALA A 240 -6.28 3.49 7.99
CA ALA A 240 -5.64 3.64 6.69
C ALA A 240 -6.11 2.59 5.67
N LEU A 241 -6.42 1.38 6.13
CA LEU A 241 -7.03 0.33 5.30
C LEU A 241 -8.54 0.56 5.07
N ALA A 242 -9.25 1.16 6.03
CA ALA A 242 -10.67 1.49 5.88
C ALA A 242 -10.90 2.48 4.73
N GLU A 243 -9.97 3.42 4.55
CA GLU A 243 -10.03 4.44 3.50
C GLU A 243 -10.05 3.88 2.08
N LEU A 244 -9.61 2.62 1.89
CA LEU A 244 -9.66 1.95 0.59
C LEU A 244 -11.09 1.76 0.05
N GLY A 245 -12.11 1.90 0.91
CA GLY A 245 -13.51 1.81 0.53
C GLY A 245 -13.94 2.80 -0.55
N HIS A 246 -13.40 4.02 -0.50
CA HIS A 246 -13.67 5.02 -1.53
C HIS A 246 -12.88 4.70 -2.81
N GLY A 247 -13.59 4.28 -3.86
CA GLY A 247 -12.98 3.74 -5.08
C GLY A 247 -12.43 2.32 -4.90
N GLY A 248 -12.97 1.55 -3.94
CA GLY A 248 -12.54 0.18 -3.64
C GLY A 248 -12.99 -0.89 -4.65
N ILE A 249 -13.74 -0.53 -5.69
CA ILE A 249 -14.02 -1.42 -6.83
C ILE A 249 -12.83 -1.30 -7.78
N LEU A 250 -11.95 -2.29 -7.79
CA LEU A 250 -10.64 -2.25 -8.46
C LEU A 250 -10.69 -2.88 -9.86
N GLY A 251 -11.67 -2.46 -10.67
CA GLY A 251 -11.84 -2.90 -12.04
C GLY A 251 -10.82 -2.30 -13.01
N ARG A 252 -11.11 -2.40 -14.32
CA ARG A 252 -10.24 -1.85 -15.38
C ARG A 252 -10.15 -0.33 -15.33
N GLU A 253 -11.26 0.31 -14.96
CA GLU A 253 -11.40 1.76 -14.80
C GLU A 253 -10.51 2.32 -13.69
N MET A 254 -10.11 1.50 -12.71
CA MET A 254 -9.25 1.93 -11.59
C MET A 254 -7.77 1.63 -11.80
N ARG A 255 -7.37 1.13 -12.97
CA ARG A 255 -5.99 0.68 -13.23
C ARG A 255 -4.94 1.77 -13.12
N PHE A 256 -5.34 3.02 -13.35
CA PHE A 256 -4.47 4.18 -13.17
C PHE A 256 -3.96 4.34 -11.73
N ARG A 257 -4.63 3.75 -10.73
CA ARG A 257 -4.23 3.81 -9.31
C ARG A 257 -3.08 2.87 -8.98
N PHE A 258 -2.86 1.83 -9.77
CA PHE A 258 -1.87 0.81 -9.48
C PHE A 258 -0.45 1.20 -9.92
N PRO A 259 0.57 0.61 -9.29
CA PRO A 259 1.94 0.60 -9.81
C PRO A 259 1.98 0.06 -11.24
N ALA A 260 3.01 0.47 -12.00
CA ALA A 260 3.16 0.11 -13.41
C ALA A 260 3.02 -1.41 -13.66
N TYR A 261 3.63 -2.25 -12.81
CA TYR A 261 3.58 -3.70 -12.96
C TYR A 261 2.17 -4.31 -12.85
N ALA A 262 1.24 -3.62 -12.20
CA ALA A 262 -0.11 -4.12 -11.93
C ALA A 262 -1.18 -3.54 -12.86
N ARG A 263 -0.83 -2.55 -13.70
CA ARG A 263 -1.81 -1.90 -14.61
C ARG A 263 -2.32 -2.84 -15.69
N ASP A 264 -1.46 -3.75 -16.14
CA ASP A 264 -1.76 -4.68 -17.23
C ASP A 264 -2.14 -6.09 -16.74
N LEU A 265 -2.10 -6.34 -15.42
CA LEU A 265 -2.56 -7.61 -14.85
C LEU A 265 -4.07 -7.77 -15.06
N GLU A 266 -4.55 -9.01 -15.07
CA GLU A 266 -5.98 -9.27 -15.20
C GLU A 266 -6.77 -8.70 -14.00
N ALA A 267 -8.05 -8.43 -14.24
CA ALA A 267 -9.07 -8.23 -13.21
C ALA A 267 -9.96 -9.47 -13.23
N PRO A 268 -10.30 -10.08 -12.08
CA PRO A 268 -11.41 -11.01 -12.02
C PRO A 268 -12.66 -10.38 -12.63
N GLU A 269 -13.44 -11.18 -13.34
CA GLU A 269 -14.79 -10.81 -13.73
C GLU A 269 -15.67 -10.79 -12.48
N GLY A 270 -16.31 -9.65 -12.18
CA GLY A 270 -17.18 -9.49 -11.00
C GLY A 270 -17.24 -8.05 -10.51
#